data_AF-A0A5J4P0D7-F1
#
_entry.id   AF-A0A5J4P0D7-F1
#
_cell.length_a   1.000
_cell.length_b   1.000
_cell.length_c   1.000
_cell.angle_alpha   90.00
_cell.angle_beta   90.00
_cell.angle_gamma   90.00
#
_symmetry.space_group_name_H-M   'P 1'
#
loop_
_entity.id
_entity.type
_entity.pdbx_description
1 polymer ?
#
loop_
_entity_poly.entity_id
_entity_poly.type
_entity_poly.pdbx_seq_one_letter_code
_entity_poly.pdbx_strand_id
1 'polypeptide(L)'
;MPLCSKIIPGVSSLSDEVAYWRRQSKKGSGTSTSERERGEHFAKLLDPAARECARLECAAKANFNRALSGDQYTAQTNIGSGLSELLEMLDPTLVEALDEAWRCLDVSSIKPYPESRMRELLETLGYWVEAVNLTEEIATWRREQFESWSRNNLARLRSTDDADSLAFNPNGQLLTLSSTDGRLKVGFPDGLVQLQREVRLLTGLGYSVPSKLLCAADQAETLYRYAVVLKQVAHFYNSIDSQMIPCQQALMLNSAMAFERLIKSPKAQLRLESGKREDVSITWDQKEEVEWYINQLQNASRQLMTENRRLRKVHFTILEKINRLFEIDLLRYQQRWRNELAEVRYLLAELTNQSGYPADHMAPWRAHLDRQFYKVLETQYCFGLESLSERMPEIRADMIYQQTRLAFKPPFEEAGHHPIF
;
A
#
# COMPACT_ATOMS: atom_id res chain seq x y z
N MET A 1 28.09 -3.34 19.98
CA MET A 1 29.08 -4.42 20.16
C MET A 1 30.35 -3.81 20.74
N PRO A 2 30.97 -4.42 21.76
CA PRO A 2 32.00 -3.79 22.58
C PRO A 2 33.39 -4.05 21.99
N LEU A 3 34.04 -3.01 21.47
CA LEU A 3 35.46 -3.02 21.11
C LEU A 3 36.20 -2.00 21.98
N CYS A 4 36.18 -2.23 23.29
CA CYS A 4 36.96 -1.45 24.27
C CYS A 4 37.18 -2.35 25.50
N SER A 5 38.05 -3.34 25.41
CA SER A 5 38.37 -4.19 26.58
C SER A 5 39.85 -4.53 26.75
N LYS A 6 40.75 -3.72 26.19
CA LYS A 6 42.18 -3.73 26.55
C LYS A 6 42.74 -2.31 26.62
N ILE A 7 42.05 -1.41 27.32
CA ILE A 7 42.50 -0.04 27.58
C ILE A 7 42.93 0.03 29.05
N ILE A 8 44.14 0.51 29.29
CA ILE A 8 44.69 0.79 30.62
C ILE A 8 43.69 1.66 31.40
N PRO A 9 43.43 1.43 32.70
CA PRO A 9 42.33 2.11 33.38
C PRO A 9 42.61 3.62 33.48
N GLY A 10 41.83 4.43 32.77
CA GLY A 10 41.59 5.83 33.12
C GLY A 10 42.08 6.92 32.16
N VAL A 11 42.32 6.66 30.87
CA VAL A 11 42.57 7.71 29.88
C VAL A 11 41.74 7.47 28.63
N SER A 12 40.76 8.33 28.38
CA SER A 12 39.86 8.26 27.21
C SER A 12 39.83 9.55 26.39
N SER A 13 40.42 10.64 26.89
CA SER A 13 40.50 11.93 26.21
C SER A 13 41.86 12.59 26.45
N LEU A 14 42.24 13.53 25.59
CA LEU A 14 43.47 14.34 25.77
C LEU A 14 43.46 15.10 27.12
N SER A 15 42.27 15.44 27.62
CA SER A 15 42.06 16.01 28.96
C SER A 15 42.38 15.03 30.09
N ASP A 16 42.02 13.75 29.92
CA ASP A 16 42.36 12.71 30.88
C ASP A 16 43.87 12.45 30.94
N GLU A 17 44.54 12.57 29.79
CA GLU A 17 45.99 12.42 29.67
C GLU A 17 46.74 13.58 30.34
N VAL A 18 46.30 14.83 30.12
CA VAL A 18 46.80 16.00 30.87
C VAL A 18 46.59 15.82 32.38
N ALA A 19 45.41 15.33 32.80
CA ALA A 19 45.13 15.06 34.20
C ALA A 19 45.99 13.92 34.78
N TYR A 20 46.36 12.92 33.97
CA TYR A 20 47.27 11.87 34.36
C TYR A 20 48.69 12.40 34.59
N TRP A 21 49.24 13.19 33.65
CA TRP A 21 50.58 13.77 33.79
C TRP A 21 50.67 14.76 34.96
N ARG A 22 49.62 15.57 35.17
CA ARG A 22 49.50 16.40 36.38
C ARG A 22 49.48 15.59 37.68
N ARG A 23 48.85 14.42 37.68
CA ARG A 23 48.83 13.50 38.84
C ARG A 23 50.19 12.85 39.06
N GLN A 24 50.91 12.49 38.01
CA GLN A 24 52.26 11.92 38.10
C GLN A 24 53.29 12.94 38.61
N SER A 25 53.22 14.20 38.17
CA SER A 25 54.05 15.30 38.69
C SER A 25 53.91 15.49 40.22
N LYS A 26 52.72 15.21 40.76
CA LYS A 26 52.39 15.40 42.19
C LYS A 26 52.68 14.19 43.09
N LYS A 27 53.14 13.05 42.58
CA LYS A 27 53.40 11.87 43.43
C LYS A 27 54.65 12.04 44.31
N GLY A 28 54.45 11.92 45.63
CA GLY A 28 55.48 12.06 46.67
C GLY A 28 56.25 10.76 46.98
N SER A 29 57.54 10.92 47.27
CA SER A 29 58.50 10.02 47.96
C SER A 29 59.19 8.83 47.27
N GLY A 30 58.99 8.53 45.98
CA GLY A 30 59.73 7.41 45.32
C GLY A 30 60.19 7.64 43.88
N THR A 31 59.90 8.81 43.31
CA THR A 31 60.07 9.14 41.89
C THR A 31 61.15 10.22 41.79
N SER A 32 62.11 10.06 40.87
CA SER A 32 63.25 10.97 40.71
C SER A 32 62.74 12.41 40.50
N THR A 33 63.45 13.43 41.01
CA THR A 33 63.12 14.85 40.78
C THR A 33 62.93 15.16 39.29
N SER A 34 63.73 14.52 38.43
CA SER A 34 63.60 14.59 36.98
C SER A 34 62.28 14.04 36.44
N GLU A 35 61.65 13.05 37.08
CA GLU A 35 60.36 12.50 36.64
C GLU A 35 59.19 13.43 36.99
N ARG A 36 59.30 14.19 38.09
CA ARG A 36 58.28 15.19 38.46
C ARG A 36 58.30 16.41 37.54
N GLU A 37 59.49 16.93 37.25
CA GLU A 37 59.69 18.06 36.34
C GLU A 37 59.24 17.71 34.92
N ARG A 38 59.54 16.49 34.45
CA ARG A 38 59.07 15.99 33.15
C ARG A 38 57.56 15.78 33.10
N GLY A 39 56.94 15.21 34.14
CA GLY A 39 55.48 15.10 34.21
C GLY A 39 54.76 16.45 34.17
N GLU A 40 55.36 17.48 34.78
CA GLU A 40 54.85 18.85 34.68
C GLU A 40 55.04 19.45 33.28
N HIS A 41 56.17 19.15 32.62
CA HIS A 41 56.43 19.57 31.25
C HIS A 41 55.43 18.97 30.24
N PHE A 42 55.20 17.65 30.28
CA PHE A 42 54.20 16.99 29.42
C PHE A 42 52.78 17.53 29.65
N ALA A 43 52.42 17.77 30.92
CA ALA A 43 51.13 18.37 31.23
C ALA A 43 50.99 19.79 30.67
N LYS A 44 52.05 20.61 30.66
CA LYS A 44 52.03 21.96 30.08
C LYS A 44 51.95 21.94 28.55
N LEU A 45 52.62 20.97 27.93
CA LEU A 45 52.66 20.84 26.48
C LEU A 45 51.31 20.38 25.91
N LEU A 46 50.63 19.45 26.59
CA LEU A 46 49.34 18.89 26.15
C LEU A 46 48.12 19.73 26.59
N ASP A 47 48.25 20.63 27.56
CA ASP A 47 47.14 21.42 28.10
C ASP A 47 46.44 22.34 27.08
N PRO A 48 47.15 23.05 26.18
CA PRO A 48 46.50 23.88 25.16
C PRO A 48 45.62 23.05 24.22
N ALA A 49 46.15 21.93 23.72
CA ALA A 49 45.41 21.03 22.82
C ALA A 49 44.24 20.36 23.55
N ALA A 50 44.41 19.93 24.80
CA ALA A 50 43.34 19.32 25.60
C ALA A 50 42.17 20.28 25.86
N ARG A 51 42.46 21.56 26.14
CA ARG A 51 41.44 22.60 26.32
C ARG A 51 40.66 22.84 25.03
N GLU A 52 41.34 22.84 23.89
CA GLU A 52 40.70 23.08 22.61
C GLU A 52 39.83 21.88 22.19
N CYS A 53 40.31 20.64 22.34
CA CYS A 53 39.47 19.44 22.17
C CYS A 53 38.22 19.46 23.07
N ALA A 54 38.37 19.83 24.35
CA ALA A 54 37.24 19.92 25.28
C ALA A 54 36.23 21.02 24.90
N ARG A 55 36.72 22.17 24.39
CA ARG A 55 35.88 23.26 23.89
C ARG A 55 35.06 22.80 22.69
N LEU A 56 35.69 22.08 21.76
CA LEU A 56 35.03 21.55 20.56
C LEU A 56 34.04 20.46 20.89
N GLU A 57 34.35 19.53 21.80
CA GLU A 57 33.38 18.55 22.25
C GLU A 57 32.15 19.21 22.87
N CYS A 58 32.35 20.24 23.70
CA CYS A 58 31.25 21.01 24.28
C CYS A 58 30.43 21.71 23.18
N ALA A 59 31.09 22.30 22.18
CA ALA A 59 30.44 22.96 21.05
C ALA A 59 29.67 21.97 20.15
N ALA A 60 30.26 20.82 19.84
CA ALA A 60 29.64 19.74 19.06
C ALA A 60 28.45 19.14 19.81
N LYS A 61 28.59 18.84 21.11
CA LYS A 61 27.48 18.37 21.97
C LYS A 61 26.36 19.41 22.07
N ALA A 62 26.69 20.69 22.24
CA ALA A 62 25.69 21.76 22.28
C ALA A 62 24.96 21.92 20.94
N ASN A 63 25.67 21.81 19.81
CA ASN A 63 25.08 21.90 18.48
C ASN A 63 24.27 20.65 18.12
N PHE A 64 24.69 19.46 18.53
CA PHE A 64 23.91 18.24 18.42
C PHE A 64 22.60 18.33 19.23
N ASN A 65 22.68 18.84 20.46
CA ASN A 65 21.50 19.07 21.30
C ASN A 65 20.56 20.14 20.70
N ARG A 66 21.09 21.20 20.08
CA ARG A 66 20.28 22.19 19.33
C ARG A 66 19.66 21.62 18.06
N ALA A 67 20.39 20.76 17.34
CA ALA A 67 19.88 20.07 16.17
C ALA A 67 18.74 19.09 16.51
N LEU A 68 18.75 18.54 17.74
CA LEU A 68 17.67 17.73 18.29
C LEU A 68 16.47 18.57 18.78
N SER A 69 16.67 19.83 19.16
CA SER A 69 15.61 20.72 19.68
C SER A 69 14.89 21.55 18.62
N GLY A 70 15.18 21.36 17.32
CA GLY A 70 14.38 21.92 16.22
C GLY A 70 14.69 23.36 15.79
N ASP A 71 15.61 24.07 16.44
CA ASP A 71 15.99 25.43 16.06
C ASP A 71 17.03 25.43 14.91
N GLN A 72 16.56 25.24 13.67
CA GLN A 72 17.43 25.12 12.50
C GLN A 72 17.79 26.44 11.80
N TYR A 73 17.32 27.61 12.27
CA TYR A 73 17.46 28.86 11.50
C TYR A 73 18.67 29.75 11.81
N THR A 74 19.50 29.47 12.81
CA THR A 74 20.60 30.41 13.16
C THR A 74 21.93 29.81 13.58
N ALA A 75 22.10 28.50 13.67
CA ALA A 75 23.40 27.91 14.03
C ALA A 75 24.28 27.62 12.81
N GLN A 76 24.50 28.63 11.96
CA GLN A 76 25.63 28.62 11.04
C GLN A 76 26.88 29.06 11.81
N THR A 77 27.27 28.27 12.80
CA THR A 77 28.65 28.30 13.29
C THR A 77 29.33 27.12 12.64
N ASN A 78 29.86 27.36 11.43
CA ASN A 78 31.18 26.95 10.98
C ASN A 78 31.93 25.96 11.89
N ILE A 79 31.36 24.78 12.14
CA ILE A 79 32.08 23.68 12.76
C ILE A 79 33.13 23.24 11.75
N GLY A 80 32.77 23.02 10.48
CA GLY A 80 33.73 22.79 9.41
C GLY A 80 34.81 23.87 9.23
N SER A 81 34.50 25.17 9.39
CA SER A 81 35.57 26.20 9.34
C SER A 81 36.40 26.24 10.61
N GLY A 82 35.77 26.03 11.78
CA GLY A 82 36.48 25.94 13.05
C GLY A 82 37.33 24.68 13.16
N LEU A 83 36.90 23.56 12.57
CA LEU A 83 37.60 22.28 12.45
C LEU A 83 38.65 22.32 11.36
N SER A 84 38.43 23.02 10.25
CA SER A 84 39.45 23.27 9.22
C SER A 84 40.54 24.18 9.77
N GLU A 85 40.18 25.28 10.45
CA GLU A 85 41.13 26.12 11.19
C GLU A 85 41.82 25.31 12.30
N LEU A 86 41.14 24.36 12.94
CA LEU A 86 41.73 23.49 13.95
C LEU A 86 42.60 22.38 13.40
N LEU A 87 42.29 21.76 12.26
CA LEU A 87 43.16 20.81 11.59
C LEU A 87 44.39 21.53 11.08
N GLU A 88 44.24 22.73 10.51
CA GLU A 88 45.36 23.57 10.08
C GLU A 88 46.22 24.07 11.26
N MET A 89 45.64 24.28 12.45
CA MET A 89 46.36 24.73 13.65
C MET A 89 46.90 23.57 14.51
N LEU A 90 46.16 22.46 14.64
CA LEU A 90 46.56 21.28 15.42
C LEU A 90 47.49 20.36 14.64
N ASP A 91 47.41 20.20 13.33
CA ASP A 91 48.38 19.33 12.64
C ASP A 91 49.83 19.75 12.92
N PRO A 92 50.24 21.03 12.80
CA PRO A 92 51.60 21.42 13.16
C PRO A 92 51.83 21.44 14.67
N THR A 93 50.91 21.99 15.48
CA THR A 93 51.16 22.14 16.94
C THR A 93 51.03 20.84 17.73
N LEU A 94 50.15 19.92 17.32
CA LEU A 94 49.99 18.60 17.91
C LEU A 94 51.10 17.67 17.44
N VAL A 95 51.53 17.72 16.17
CA VAL A 95 52.72 16.98 15.72
C VAL A 95 53.99 17.53 16.36
N GLU A 96 54.16 18.85 16.49
CA GLU A 96 55.30 19.44 17.20
C GLU A 96 55.27 19.13 18.71
N ALA A 97 54.10 19.18 19.37
CA ALA A 97 53.96 18.81 20.77
C ALA A 97 54.21 17.31 21.00
N LEU A 98 53.77 16.45 20.08
CA LEU A 98 54.00 15.02 20.14
C LEU A 98 55.46 14.67 19.76
N ASP A 99 56.07 15.37 18.82
CA ASP A 99 57.48 15.24 18.43
C ASP A 99 58.40 15.79 19.52
N GLU A 100 58.05 16.88 20.20
CA GLU A 100 58.79 17.40 21.37
C GLU A 100 58.63 16.47 22.58
N ALA A 101 57.42 15.93 22.79
CA ALA A 101 57.20 14.90 23.78
C ALA A 101 57.96 13.59 23.46
N TRP A 102 58.11 13.27 22.18
CA TRP A 102 58.91 12.15 21.66
C TRP A 102 60.42 12.41 21.78
N ARG A 103 60.85 13.66 21.55
CA ARG A 103 62.23 14.14 21.59
C ARG A 103 62.74 14.51 22.97
N CYS A 104 61.97 14.29 24.04
CA CYS A 104 62.40 14.39 25.44
C CYS A 104 63.54 13.37 25.76
N LEU A 105 64.67 13.51 25.07
CA LEU A 105 65.95 12.85 25.25
C LEU A 105 66.55 13.45 26.51
N ASP A 106 66.33 12.77 27.63
CA ASP A 106 67.32 12.82 28.69
C ASP A 106 68.64 12.34 28.06
N VAL A 107 69.73 13.11 28.17
CA VAL A 107 71.03 12.81 27.54
C VAL A 107 71.61 11.46 28.03
N SER A 108 71.00 10.86 29.06
CA SER A 108 71.32 9.54 29.63
C SER A 108 70.28 8.43 29.37
N SER A 109 69.14 8.71 28.73
CA SER A 109 68.07 7.71 28.51
C SER A 109 68.19 7.01 27.16
N ILE A 110 68.49 5.71 27.16
CA ILE A 110 68.66 4.86 25.95
C ILE A 110 67.32 4.28 25.45
N LYS A 111 66.17 4.58 26.08
CA LYS A 111 64.86 4.07 25.62
C LYS A 111 63.82 5.17 25.54
N PRO A 112 63.15 5.37 24.38
CA PRO A 112 62.00 6.26 24.28
C PRO A 112 60.87 5.70 25.14
N TYR A 113 60.37 6.51 26.06
CA TYR A 113 59.39 6.13 27.08
C TYR A 113 58.09 6.93 26.87
N PRO A 114 56.88 6.32 26.91
CA PRO A 114 56.49 5.01 26.41
C PRO A 114 55.80 5.16 25.04
N GLU A 115 56.49 4.76 23.98
CA GLU A 115 56.02 4.79 22.58
C GLU A 115 54.62 4.18 22.38
N SER A 116 54.29 3.11 23.13
CA SER A 116 52.99 2.43 23.05
C SER A 116 51.82 3.31 23.48
N ARG A 117 51.98 4.12 24.53
CA ARG A 117 50.93 5.00 25.04
C ARG A 117 50.70 6.19 24.11
N MET A 118 51.78 6.68 23.49
CA MET A 118 51.71 7.79 22.54
C MET A 118 51.02 7.37 21.22
N ARG A 119 51.31 6.15 20.75
CA ARG A 119 50.59 5.56 19.61
C ARG A 119 49.11 5.38 19.91
N GLU A 120 48.76 4.89 21.11
CA GLU A 120 47.36 4.77 21.54
C GLU A 120 46.66 6.14 21.59
N LEU A 121 47.35 7.20 22.07
CA LEU A 121 46.81 8.56 22.05
C LEU A 121 46.59 9.08 20.61
N LEU A 122 47.56 8.89 19.71
CA LEU A 122 47.45 9.25 18.30
C LEU A 122 46.29 8.52 17.61
N GLU A 123 46.13 7.22 17.86
CA GLU A 123 45.01 6.43 17.35
C GLU A 123 43.67 6.95 17.91
N THR A 124 43.57 7.23 19.21
CA THR A 124 42.33 7.77 19.80
C THR A 124 41.95 9.15 19.28
N LEU A 125 42.93 10.02 19.02
CA LEU A 125 42.71 11.33 18.42
C LEU A 125 42.28 11.19 16.95
N GLY A 126 42.88 10.27 16.20
CA GLY A 126 42.46 9.94 14.84
C GLY A 126 40.99 9.52 14.79
N TYR A 127 40.58 8.58 15.66
CA TYR A 127 39.18 8.15 15.75
C TYR A 127 38.23 9.28 16.16
N TRP A 128 38.68 10.20 17.03
CA TRP A 128 37.88 11.34 17.44
C TRP A 128 37.66 12.32 16.28
N VAL A 129 38.69 12.64 15.51
CA VAL A 129 38.59 13.49 14.32
C VAL A 129 37.66 12.86 13.29
N GLU A 130 37.81 11.56 13.02
CA GLU A 130 36.91 10.82 12.11
C GLU A 130 35.46 10.81 12.60
N ALA A 131 35.23 10.60 13.91
CA ALA A 131 33.88 10.59 14.48
C ALA A 131 33.20 11.97 14.39
N VAL A 132 33.95 13.06 14.57
CA VAL A 132 33.45 14.43 14.43
C VAL A 132 33.13 14.73 12.97
N ASN A 133 34.03 14.39 12.03
CA ASN A 133 33.80 14.56 10.60
C ASN A 133 32.56 13.78 10.12
N LEU A 134 32.43 12.52 10.53
CA LEU A 134 31.27 11.70 10.22
C LEU A 134 29.97 12.31 10.78
N THR A 135 30.02 12.92 11.96
CA THR A 135 28.85 13.59 12.55
C THR A 135 28.43 14.81 11.72
N GLU A 136 29.39 15.57 11.18
CA GLU A 136 29.12 16.69 10.28
C GLU A 136 28.58 16.21 8.92
N GLU A 137 29.16 15.16 8.33
CA GLU A 137 28.67 14.53 7.11
C GLU A 137 27.24 14.01 7.25
N ILE A 138 26.91 13.39 8.39
CA ILE A 138 25.54 12.94 8.66
C ILE A 138 24.59 14.15 8.78
N ALA A 139 25.05 15.25 9.39
CA ALA A 139 24.24 16.46 9.52
C ALA A 139 24.00 17.16 8.18
N THR A 140 25.01 17.23 7.30
CA THR A 140 24.87 17.79 5.94
C THR A 140 23.97 16.90 5.10
N TRP A 141 24.20 15.59 5.09
CA TRP A 141 23.34 14.63 4.39
C TRP A 141 21.88 14.76 4.82
N ARG A 142 21.62 14.83 6.14
CA ARG A 142 20.26 14.96 6.68
C ARG A 142 19.57 16.24 6.22
N ARG A 143 20.31 17.35 6.08
CA ARG A 143 19.81 18.63 5.54
C ARG A 143 19.50 18.51 4.05
N GLU A 144 20.42 17.95 3.28
CA GLU A 144 20.25 17.75 1.83
C GLU A 144 19.06 16.85 1.51
N GLN A 145 18.85 15.78 2.27
CA GLN A 145 17.68 14.92 2.11
C GLN A 145 16.37 15.69 2.34
N PHE A 146 16.30 16.49 3.40
CA PHE A 146 15.12 17.32 3.68
C PHE A 146 14.89 18.38 2.61
N GLU A 147 15.94 19.06 2.15
CA GLU A 147 15.84 20.07 1.10
C GLU A 147 15.46 19.45 -0.26
N SER A 148 16.00 18.27 -0.57
CA SER A 148 15.64 17.49 -1.76
C SER A 148 14.17 17.07 -1.71
N TRP A 149 13.73 16.51 -0.58
CA TRP A 149 12.32 16.17 -0.35
C TRP A 149 11.39 17.37 -0.49
N SER A 150 11.76 18.51 0.11
CA SER A 150 10.99 19.75 0.06
C SER A 150 10.88 20.28 -1.37
N ARG A 151 12.00 20.35 -2.10
CA ARG A 151 12.02 20.77 -3.51
C ARG A 151 11.20 19.85 -4.41
N ASN A 152 11.33 18.54 -4.23
CA ASN A 152 10.59 17.56 -5.02
C ASN A 152 9.08 17.69 -4.79
N ASN A 153 8.61 17.68 -3.54
CA ASN A 153 7.19 17.79 -3.25
C ASN A 153 6.59 19.15 -3.64
N LEU A 154 7.36 20.24 -3.51
CA LEU A 154 6.95 21.56 -4.03
C LEU A 154 6.87 21.59 -5.56
N ALA A 155 7.72 20.84 -6.27
CA ALA A 155 7.62 20.69 -7.72
C ALA A 155 6.40 19.85 -8.12
N ARG A 156 6.13 18.75 -7.42
CA ARG A 156 4.95 17.91 -7.62
C ARG A 156 3.63 18.63 -7.36
N LEU A 157 3.60 19.62 -6.46
CA LEU A 157 2.44 20.50 -6.27
C LEU A 157 2.22 21.50 -7.43
N ARG A 158 3.25 21.76 -8.24
CA ARG A 158 3.19 22.72 -9.36
C ARG A 158 2.89 22.05 -10.69
N SER A 159 3.35 20.82 -10.90
CA SER A 159 3.05 20.08 -12.13
C SER A 159 1.62 19.57 -12.10
N THR A 160 0.84 19.79 -13.17
CA THR A 160 -0.56 19.32 -13.29
C THR A 160 -0.72 18.07 -14.16
N ASP A 161 0.33 17.68 -14.89
CA ASP A 161 0.20 16.79 -16.05
C ASP A 161 0.71 15.35 -15.79
N ASP A 162 1.32 15.09 -14.64
CA ASP A 162 1.90 13.78 -14.30
C ASP A 162 1.01 12.95 -13.34
N ALA A 163 1.05 11.62 -13.48
CA ALA A 163 0.37 10.69 -12.57
C ALA A 163 0.84 10.82 -11.10
N ASP A 164 2.07 11.31 -10.90
CA ASP A 164 2.68 11.58 -9.58
C ASP A 164 2.49 13.02 -9.09
N SER A 165 1.71 13.82 -9.84
CA SER A 165 1.34 15.18 -9.42
C SER A 165 0.62 15.16 -8.08
N LEU A 166 0.97 16.13 -7.24
CA LEU A 166 0.27 16.45 -6.00
C LEU A 166 -0.64 17.66 -6.17
N ALA A 167 -0.70 18.26 -7.37
CA ALA A 167 -1.53 19.41 -7.66
C ALA A 167 -3.00 19.02 -7.46
N PHE A 168 -3.56 19.51 -6.37
CA PHE A 168 -4.96 19.32 -6.02
C PHE A 168 -5.67 20.66 -6.25
N ASN A 169 -6.71 20.64 -7.09
CA ASN A 169 -7.59 21.79 -7.26
C ASN A 169 -8.89 21.55 -6.47
N PRO A 170 -9.13 22.27 -5.37
CA PRO A 170 -10.36 22.15 -4.59
C PRO A 170 -11.64 22.50 -5.38
N ASN A 171 -11.49 23.31 -6.44
CA ASN A 171 -12.57 23.63 -7.40
C ASN A 171 -12.66 22.64 -8.57
N GLY A 172 -11.87 21.57 -8.55
CA GLY A 172 -11.91 20.52 -9.56
C GLY A 172 -13.13 19.61 -9.42
N GLN A 173 -13.41 18.87 -10.48
CA GLN A 173 -14.46 17.83 -10.47
C GLN A 173 -14.06 16.68 -9.53
N LEU A 174 -15.03 16.16 -8.76
CA LEU A 174 -14.80 15.00 -7.90
C LEU A 174 -14.42 13.74 -8.68
N LEU A 175 -15.10 13.51 -9.79
CA LEU A 175 -15.00 12.32 -10.63
C LEU A 175 -14.83 12.73 -12.08
N THR A 176 -13.82 12.19 -12.75
CA THR A 176 -13.56 12.41 -14.17
C THR A 176 -13.58 11.05 -14.89
N LEU A 177 -14.28 11.00 -16.02
CA LEU A 177 -14.22 9.85 -16.91
C LEU A 177 -13.05 10.07 -17.86
N SER A 178 -12.06 9.18 -17.84
CA SER A 178 -10.90 9.27 -18.73
C SER A 178 -11.37 9.08 -20.16
N SER A 179 -11.26 10.12 -21.02
CA SER A 179 -11.69 10.06 -22.43
C SER A 179 -10.96 8.98 -23.24
N THR A 180 -9.80 8.52 -22.76
CA THR A 180 -8.99 7.47 -23.40
C THR A 180 -9.43 6.05 -23.03
N ASP A 181 -9.79 5.82 -21.76
CA ASP A 181 -9.92 4.46 -21.21
C ASP A 181 -11.35 4.15 -20.75
N GLY A 182 -12.25 5.15 -20.73
CA GLY A 182 -13.59 5.04 -20.16
C GLY A 182 -13.61 4.80 -18.64
N ARG A 183 -12.45 4.79 -17.98
CA ARG A 183 -12.31 4.52 -16.54
C ARG A 183 -12.68 5.74 -15.71
N LEU A 184 -13.33 5.48 -14.59
CA LEU A 184 -13.63 6.49 -13.59
C LEU A 184 -12.37 6.77 -12.76
N LYS A 185 -11.90 8.02 -12.79
CA LYS A 185 -10.80 8.54 -11.98
C LYS A 185 -11.35 9.55 -10.98
N VAL A 186 -10.81 9.54 -9.77
CA VAL A 186 -11.16 10.50 -8.72
C VAL A 186 -10.19 11.67 -8.84
N GLY A 187 -10.68 12.90 -8.77
CA GLY A 187 -9.88 14.14 -8.78
C GLY A 187 -9.07 14.36 -7.50
N PHE A 188 -8.59 13.29 -6.85
CA PHE A 188 -7.81 13.31 -5.62
C PHE A 188 -6.53 12.50 -5.80
N PRO A 189 -5.34 13.14 -5.86
CA PRO A 189 -4.07 12.46 -6.10
C PRO A 189 -3.71 11.49 -4.96
N ASP A 190 -3.24 10.29 -5.32
CA ASP A 190 -2.83 9.26 -4.34
C ASP A 190 -1.65 9.72 -3.47
N GLY A 191 -0.72 10.46 -4.07
CA GLY A 191 0.47 10.98 -3.39
C GLY A 191 0.17 11.99 -2.28
N LEU A 192 -1.03 12.59 -2.24
CA LEU A 192 -1.37 13.60 -1.22
C LEU A 192 -1.53 13.00 0.17
N VAL A 193 -1.96 11.73 0.25
CA VAL A 193 -2.04 10.97 1.51
C VAL A 193 -0.64 10.65 2.03
N GLN A 194 0.27 10.30 1.12
CA GLN A 194 1.66 10.08 1.44
C GLN A 194 2.30 11.38 1.93
N LEU A 195 2.09 12.50 1.23
CA LEU A 195 2.55 13.82 1.65
C LEU A 195 2.04 14.16 3.06
N GLN A 196 0.75 13.96 3.35
CA GLN A 196 0.18 14.23 4.67
C GLN A 196 0.90 13.44 5.78
N ARG A 197 1.20 12.15 5.55
CA ARG A 197 1.94 11.32 6.51
C ARG A 197 3.37 11.81 6.70
N GLU A 198 4.06 12.13 5.60
CA GLU A 198 5.43 12.66 5.62
C GLU A 198 5.52 14.00 6.35
N VAL A 199 4.59 14.93 6.07
CA VAL A 199 4.51 16.23 6.76
C VAL A 199 4.30 16.06 8.25
N ARG A 200 3.39 15.18 8.69
CA ARG A 200 3.18 14.90 10.12
C ARG A 200 4.44 14.34 10.81
N LEU A 201 5.13 13.40 10.15
CA LEU A 201 6.38 12.84 10.67
C LEU A 201 7.47 13.90 10.77
N LEU A 202 7.65 14.73 9.74
CA LEU A 202 8.67 15.78 9.71
C LEU A 202 8.39 16.89 10.73
N THR A 203 7.14 17.32 10.89
CA THR A 203 6.73 18.26 11.94
C THR A 203 6.97 17.65 13.33
N GLY A 204 6.65 16.36 13.54
CA GLY A 204 6.92 15.66 14.79
C GLY A 204 8.41 15.51 15.11
N LEU A 205 9.27 15.48 14.09
CA LEU A 205 10.73 15.48 14.20
C LEU A 205 11.33 16.89 14.37
N GLY A 206 10.51 17.95 14.41
CA GLY A 206 10.94 19.32 14.59
C GLY A 206 11.44 20.03 13.32
N TYR A 207 11.17 19.50 12.13
CA TYR A 207 11.52 20.18 10.88
C TYR A 207 10.52 21.28 10.53
N SER A 208 11.04 22.43 10.07
CA SER A 208 10.24 23.52 9.54
C SER A 208 9.76 23.23 8.12
N VAL A 209 8.64 22.54 8.00
CA VAL A 209 8.02 22.22 6.70
C VAL A 209 7.48 23.49 6.03
N PRO A 210 7.73 23.71 4.72
CA PRO A 210 7.15 24.85 3.99
C PRO A 210 5.63 24.97 4.13
N SER A 211 5.14 26.19 4.35
CA SER A 211 3.71 26.48 4.56
C SER A 211 2.78 25.97 3.45
N LYS A 212 3.28 25.92 2.20
CA LYS A 212 2.53 25.36 1.06
C LYS A 212 2.28 23.86 1.20
N LEU A 213 3.25 23.10 1.72
CA LEU A 213 3.11 21.66 1.97
C LEU A 213 2.21 21.40 3.17
N LEU A 214 2.30 22.24 4.21
CA LEU A 214 1.40 22.19 5.36
C LEU A 214 -0.06 22.43 4.94
N CYS A 215 -0.32 23.50 4.19
CA CYS A 215 -1.66 23.81 3.69
C CYS A 215 -2.22 22.68 2.81
N ALA A 216 -1.41 22.12 1.91
CA ALA A 216 -1.82 20.98 1.09
C ALA A 216 -2.12 19.73 1.93
N ALA A 217 -1.32 19.45 2.97
CA ALA A 217 -1.53 18.33 3.88
C ALA A 217 -2.80 18.50 4.74
N ASP A 218 -3.07 19.71 5.24
CA ASP A 218 -4.28 20.01 6.02
C ASP A 218 -5.54 19.91 5.15
N GLN A 219 -5.48 20.40 3.91
CA GLN A 219 -6.56 20.22 2.94
C GLN A 219 -6.81 18.73 2.65
N ALA A 220 -5.74 17.97 2.43
CA ALA A 220 -5.80 16.52 2.24
C ALA A 220 -6.48 15.82 3.40
N GLU A 221 -6.14 16.19 4.64
CA GLU A 221 -6.70 15.61 5.85
C GLU A 221 -8.22 15.70 5.88
N THR A 222 -8.76 16.89 5.59
CA THR A 222 -10.20 17.12 5.66
C THR A 222 -10.98 16.38 4.57
N LEU A 223 -10.37 16.19 3.39
CA LEU A 223 -11.02 15.59 2.22
C LEU A 223 -10.73 14.10 2.07
N TYR A 224 -9.72 13.58 2.76
CA TYR A 224 -9.26 12.20 2.63
C TYR A 224 -10.37 11.17 2.88
N ARG A 225 -11.19 11.38 3.92
CA ARG A 225 -12.32 10.49 4.24
C ARG A 225 -13.27 10.32 3.05
N TYR A 226 -13.58 11.42 2.39
CA TYR A 226 -14.46 11.46 1.21
C TYR A 226 -13.77 10.85 -0.01
N ALA A 227 -12.49 11.16 -0.22
CA ALA A 227 -11.71 10.64 -1.34
C ALA A 227 -11.56 9.11 -1.31
N VAL A 228 -11.35 8.50 -0.14
CA VAL A 228 -11.27 7.04 0.00
C VAL A 228 -12.58 6.38 -0.46
N VAL A 229 -13.72 6.94 -0.06
CA VAL A 229 -15.02 6.42 -0.46
C VAL A 229 -15.24 6.55 -1.97
N LEU A 230 -14.91 7.70 -2.56
CA LEU A 230 -15.01 7.92 -4.00
C LEU A 230 -14.10 6.95 -4.78
N LYS A 231 -12.91 6.63 -4.26
CA LYS A 231 -12.01 5.63 -4.85
C LYS A 231 -12.61 4.23 -4.83
N GLN A 232 -13.27 3.84 -3.74
CA GLN A 232 -13.99 2.56 -3.68
C GLN A 232 -15.10 2.50 -4.74
N VAL A 233 -15.85 3.59 -4.91
CA VAL A 233 -16.88 3.66 -5.95
C VAL A 233 -16.29 3.64 -7.36
N ALA A 234 -15.18 4.33 -7.59
CA ALA A 234 -14.49 4.30 -8.87
C ALA A 234 -13.97 2.90 -9.21
N HIS A 235 -13.38 2.20 -8.24
CA HIS A 235 -13.02 0.79 -8.39
C HIS A 235 -14.23 -0.08 -8.71
N PHE A 236 -15.37 0.14 -8.03
CA PHE A 236 -16.62 -0.56 -8.33
C PHE A 236 -17.07 -0.32 -9.78
N TYR A 237 -17.14 0.93 -10.25
CA TYR A 237 -17.48 1.25 -11.64
C TYR A 237 -16.55 0.55 -12.64
N ASN A 238 -15.24 0.55 -12.37
CA ASN A 238 -14.25 -0.04 -13.25
C ASN A 238 -14.26 -1.59 -13.25
N SER A 239 -14.89 -2.23 -12.27
CA SER A 239 -14.89 -3.70 -12.12
C SER A 239 -16.27 -4.35 -12.23
N ILE A 240 -17.37 -3.61 -12.07
CA ILE A 240 -18.71 -4.18 -12.01
C ILE A 240 -19.08 -4.91 -13.30
N ASP A 241 -18.70 -4.38 -14.46
CA ASP A 241 -18.99 -5.01 -15.76
C ASP A 241 -18.37 -6.42 -15.86
N SER A 242 -17.11 -6.58 -15.44
CA SER A 242 -16.46 -7.90 -15.36
C SER A 242 -17.09 -8.85 -14.33
N GLN A 243 -17.78 -8.30 -13.33
CA GLN A 243 -18.51 -9.08 -12.32
C GLN A 243 -19.98 -9.32 -12.73
N MET A 244 -20.44 -8.91 -13.89
CA MET A 244 -21.81 -9.21 -14.32
C MET A 244 -21.81 -10.45 -15.20
N ILE A 245 -22.78 -11.35 -15.00
CA ILE A 245 -22.96 -12.50 -15.89
C ILE A 245 -23.49 -11.94 -17.22
N PRO A 246 -22.87 -12.23 -18.39
CA PRO A 246 -23.26 -11.61 -19.66
C PRO A 246 -24.74 -11.76 -20.01
N CYS A 247 -25.32 -12.95 -19.82
CA CYS A 247 -26.75 -13.18 -20.09
C CYS A 247 -27.70 -12.47 -19.12
N GLN A 248 -27.19 -11.93 -18.01
CA GLN A 248 -27.93 -11.14 -17.02
C GLN A 248 -27.59 -9.65 -17.04
N GLN A 249 -26.72 -9.17 -17.93
CA GLN A 249 -26.38 -7.74 -17.99
C GLN A 249 -27.61 -6.87 -18.27
N ALA A 250 -28.50 -7.31 -19.16
CA ALA A 250 -29.72 -6.58 -19.49
C ALA A 250 -30.68 -6.40 -18.29
N LEU A 251 -30.74 -7.36 -17.37
CA LEU A 251 -31.54 -7.26 -16.13
C LEU A 251 -31.16 -6.03 -15.29
N MET A 252 -29.87 -5.80 -15.14
CA MET A 252 -29.30 -4.75 -14.30
C MET A 252 -29.15 -3.41 -15.01
N LEU A 253 -29.51 -3.34 -16.29
CA LEU A 253 -29.25 -2.19 -17.16
C LEU A 253 -29.86 -0.91 -16.59
N ASN A 254 -31.09 -0.97 -16.06
CA ASN A 254 -31.76 0.20 -15.48
C ASN A 254 -30.99 0.76 -14.25
N SER A 255 -30.57 -0.13 -13.36
CA SER A 255 -29.77 0.21 -12.18
C SER A 255 -28.38 0.74 -12.57
N ALA A 256 -27.76 0.15 -13.59
CA ALA A 256 -26.48 0.61 -14.14
C ALA A 256 -26.59 1.99 -14.80
N MET A 257 -27.64 2.23 -15.60
CA MET A 257 -27.90 3.55 -16.18
C MET A 257 -28.20 4.61 -15.11
N ALA A 258 -28.96 4.25 -14.06
CA ALA A 258 -29.22 5.16 -12.95
C ALA A 258 -27.92 5.57 -12.24
N PHE A 259 -27.03 4.61 -12.01
CA PHE A 259 -25.69 4.86 -11.46
C PHE A 259 -24.82 5.72 -12.39
N GLU A 260 -24.79 5.42 -13.69
CA GLU A 260 -24.03 6.18 -14.68
C GLU A 260 -24.54 7.63 -14.81
N ARG A 261 -25.86 7.85 -14.72
CA ARG A 261 -26.47 9.19 -14.68
C ARG A 261 -26.02 9.97 -13.45
N LEU A 262 -25.88 9.33 -12.28
CA LEU A 262 -25.35 9.98 -11.08
C LEU A 262 -23.88 10.39 -11.25
N ILE A 263 -23.09 9.59 -11.97
CA ILE A 263 -21.68 9.90 -12.26
C ILE A 263 -21.57 11.05 -13.27
N LYS A 264 -22.32 10.99 -14.38
CA LYS A 264 -22.26 12.00 -15.45
C LYS A 264 -22.96 13.32 -15.09
N SER A 265 -23.98 13.28 -14.24
CA SER A 265 -24.80 14.44 -13.93
C SER A 265 -25.11 14.54 -12.43
N PRO A 266 -24.13 14.96 -11.60
CA PRO A 266 -24.26 15.01 -10.15
C PRO A 266 -25.44 15.87 -9.63
N LYS A 267 -25.81 16.93 -10.37
CA LYS A 267 -26.89 17.86 -10.01
C LYS A 267 -28.23 17.58 -10.71
N ALA A 268 -28.37 16.51 -11.49
CA ALA A 268 -29.65 16.20 -12.16
C ALA A 268 -30.79 15.89 -11.16
N GLN A 269 -30.47 15.39 -9.96
CA GLN A 269 -31.46 15.14 -8.90
C GLN A 269 -31.72 16.37 -7.99
N LEU A 270 -30.85 17.38 -8.00
CA LEU A 270 -31.00 18.59 -7.16
C LEU A 270 -31.92 19.65 -7.79
N ARG A 271 -32.30 19.51 -9.06
CA ARG A 271 -33.07 20.54 -9.79
C ARG A 271 -34.41 20.00 -10.31
N LEU A 272 -35.38 19.86 -9.40
CA LEU A 272 -36.80 20.03 -9.75
C LEU A 272 -37.25 21.50 -9.67
N GLU A 273 -36.44 22.43 -9.14
CA GLU A 273 -36.90 23.79 -8.82
C GLU A 273 -36.20 24.98 -9.49
N SER A 274 -35.21 24.80 -10.38
CA SER A 274 -34.63 25.97 -11.07
C SER A 274 -34.01 25.64 -12.41
N GLY A 275 -34.69 26.07 -13.47
CA GLY A 275 -34.36 25.86 -14.89
C GLY A 275 -33.15 26.65 -15.39
N LYS A 276 -31.95 26.39 -14.84
CA LYS A 276 -30.69 26.76 -15.47
C LYS A 276 -29.79 25.54 -15.63
N ARG A 277 -29.55 25.15 -16.89
CA ARG A 277 -28.53 24.17 -17.31
C ARG A 277 -27.17 24.86 -17.25
N GLU A 278 -26.52 24.76 -16.11
CA GLU A 278 -25.07 24.91 -16.05
C GLU A 278 -24.52 23.58 -15.52
N ASP A 279 -23.58 23.02 -16.27
CA ASP A 279 -22.81 21.79 -16.00
C ASP A 279 -21.88 21.99 -14.79
N VAL A 280 -22.43 22.44 -13.65
CA VAL A 280 -21.67 22.72 -12.44
C VAL A 280 -21.45 21.40 -11.71
N SER A 281 -20.34 20.74 -12.06
CA SER A 281 -19.73 19.67 -11.29
C SER A 281 -19.65 20.04 -9.81
N ILE A 282 -20.00 19.11 -8.92
CA ILE A 282 -19.78 19.28 -7.48
C ILE A 282 -18.27 19.41 -7.27
N THR A 283 -17.85 20.42 -6.51
CA THR A 283 -16.45 20.69 -6.19
C THR A 283 -16.12 20.25 -4.76
N TRP A 284 -14.84 20.07 -4.46
CA TRP A 284 -14.39 19.59 -3.14
C TRP A 284 -14.59 20.61 -2.01
N ASP A 285 -14.74 21.90 -2.34
CA ASP A 285 -14.96 22.97 -1.38
C ASP A 285 -16.33 22.89 -0.68
N GLN A 286 -17.34 22.31 -1.34
CA GLN A 286 -18.70 22.21 -0.82
C GLN A 286 -18.92 20.92 0.00
N LYS A 287 -18.35 20.87 1.22
CA LYS A 287 -18.32 19.65 2.06
C LYS A 287 -19.68 18.95 2.24
N GLU A 288 -20.76 19.70 2.44
CA GLU A 288 -22.11 19.14 2.62
C GLU A 288 -22.68 18.52 1.33
N GLU A 289 -22.50 19.20 0.19
CA GLU A 289 -22.92 18.68 -1.13
C GLU A 289 -22.13 17.43 -1.51
N VAL A 290 -20.82 17.41 -1.20
CA VAL A 290 -19.92 16.27 -1.42
C VAL A 290 -20.39 15.06 -0.61
N GLU A 291 -20.72 15.23 0.67
CA GLU A 291 -21.20 14.15 1.53
C GLU A 291 -22.55 13.59 1.07
N TRP A 292 -23.49 14.47 0.72
CA TRP A 292 -24.79 14.04 0.18
C TRP A 292 -24.61 13.26 -1.13
N TYR A 293 -23.79 13.77 -2.05
CA TYR A 293 -23.52 13.12 -3.33
C TYR A 293 -22.84 11.76 -3.16
N ILE A 294 -21.84 11.67 -2.28
CA ILE A 294 -21.18 10.42 -1.94
C ILE A 294 -22.18 9.39 -1.40
N ASN A 295 -23.09 9.81 -0.51
CA ASN A 295 -24.12 8.91 0.02
C ASN A 295 -25.06 8.41 -1.08
N GLN A 296 -25.51 9.27 -2.01
CA GLN A 296 -26.33 8.85 -3.15
C GLN A 296 -25.59 7.86 -4.05
N LEU A 297 -24.32 8.15 -4.34
CA LEU A 297 -23.49 7.32 -5.19
C LEU A 297 -23.21 5.95 -4.55
N GLN A 298 -22.95 5.92 -3.25
CA GLN A 298 -22.81 4.69 -2.46
C GLN A 298 -24.11 3.89 -2.41
N ASN A 299 -25.27 4.55 -2.28
CA ASN A 299 -26.57 3.89 -2.28
C ASN A 299 -26.84 3.20 -3.62
N ALA A 300 -26.63 3.91 -4.73
CA ALA A 300 -26.79 3.36 -6.07
C ALA A 300 -25.81 2.21 -6.34
N SER A 301 -24.55 2.33 -5.95
CA SER A 301 -23.55 1.27 -6.04
C SER A 301 -23.95 0.03 -5.24
N ARG A 302 -24.39 0.20 -3.98
CA ARG A 302 -24.86 -0.90 -3.12
C ARG A 302 -26.10 -1.58 -3.68
N GLN A 303 -27.04 -0.82 -4.25
CA GLN A 303 -28.23 -1.35 -4.90
C GLN A 303 -27.85 -2.25 -6.08
N LEU A 304 -27.01 -1.74 -7.00
CA LEU A 304 -26.54 -2.52 -8.15
C LEU A 304 -25.76 -3.77 -7.72
N MET A 305 -24.92 -3.67 -6.69
CA MET A 305 -24.17 -4.80 -6.15
C MET A 305 -25.10 -5.88 -5.55
N THR A 306 -26.12 -5.46 -4.80
CA THR A 306 -27.11 -6.36 -4.19
C THR A 306 -27.94 -7.07 -5.26
N GLU A 307 -28.35 -6.33 -6.28
CA GLU A 307 -29.06 -6.85 -7.44
C GLU A 307 -28.20 -7.89 -8.19
N ASN A 308 -26.95 -7.58 -8.53
CA ASN A 308 -26.02 -8.51 -9.17
C ASN A 308 -25.84 -9.79 -8.33
N ARG A 309 -25.64 -9.66 -7.02
CA ARG A 309 -25.49 -10.82 -6.12
C ARG A 309 -26.74 -11.69 -6.10
N ARG A 310 -27.93 -11.08 -6.05
CA ARG A 310 -29.21 -11.78 -6.09
C ARG A 310 -29.38 -12.53 -7.42
N LEU A 311 -29.13 -11.87 -8.54
CA LEU A 311 -29.26 -12.47 -9.88
C LEU A 311 -28.28 -13.62 -10.10
N ARG A 312 -27.03 -13.48 -9.65
CA ARG A 312 -26.04 -14.57 -9.64
C ARG A 312 -26.53 -15.76 -8.82
N LYS A 313 -27.08 -15.52 -7.62
CA LYS A 313 -27.62 -16.60 -6.78
C LYS A 313 -28.72 -17.37 -7.50
N VAL A 314 -29.71 -16.66 -8.06
CA VAL A 314 -30.81 -17.30 -8.80
C VAL A 314 -30.30 -18.03 -10.04
N HIS A 315 -29.33 -17.45 -10.77
CA HIS A 315 -28.69 -18.10 -11.91
C HIS A 315 -28.10 -19.46 -11.55
N PHE A 316 -27.25 -19.51 -10.53
CA PHE A 316 -26.60 -20.75 -10.11
C PHE A 316 -27.59 -21.77 -9.54
N THR A 317 -28.60 -21.32 -8.80
CA THR A 317 -29.67 -22.22 -8.32
C THR A 317 -30.45 -22.84 -9.48
N ILE A 318 -30.78 -22.07 -10.51
CA ILE A 318 -31.44 -22.61 -11.71
C ILE A 318 -30.50 -23.59 -12.44
N LEU A 319 -29.24 -23.23 -12.64
CA LEU A 319 -28.27 -24.13 -13.28
C LEU A 319 -28.08 -25.44 -12.49
N GLU A 320 -28.08 -25.39 -11.16
CA GLU A 320 -28.01 -26.58 -10.32
C GLU A 320 -29.23 -27.50 -10.56
N LYS A 321 -30.43 -26.93 -10.64
CA LYS A 321 -31.65 -27.68 -10.97
C LYS A 321 -31.59 -28.29 -12.37
N ILE A 322 -31.13 -27.52 -13.36
CA ILE A 322 -30.93 -28.01 -14.73
C ILE A 322 -29.91 -29.15 -14.73
N ASN A 323 -28.83 -29.05 -13.94
CA ASN A 323 -27.83 -30.11 -13.85
C ASN A 323 -28.40 -31.39 -13.23
N ARG A 324 -29.27 -31.29 -12.22
CA ARG A 324 -29.96 -32.46 -11.65
C ARG A 324 -30.84 -33.20 -12.67
N LEU A 325 -31.36 -32.49 -13.69
CA LEU A 325 -32.13 -33.13 -14.74
C LEU A 325 -31.31 -34.09 -15.62
N PHE A 326 -29.96 -34.02 -15.63
CA PHE A 326 -29.13 -35.02 -16.30
C PHE A 326 -29.14 -36.37 -15.58
N GLU A 327 -29.46 -36.42 -14.29
CA GLU A 327 -29.48 -37.65 -13.49
C GLU A 327 -30.86 -38.31 -13.49
N ILE A 328 -31.91 -37.58 -13.92
CA ILE A 328 -33.29 -38.06 -13.92
C ILE A 328 -33.63 -38.61 -15.29
N ASP A 329 -33.81 -39.93 -15.36
CA ASP A 329 -34.28 -40.62 -16.56
C ASP A 329 -35.65 -40.06 -17.00
N LEU A 330 -35.65 -39.45 -18.19
CA LEU A 330 -36.81 -38.78 -18.76
C LEU A 330 -37.99 -39.74 -18.99
N LEU A 331 -37.74 -40.99 -19.39
CA LEU A 331 -38.78 -41.96 -19.73
C LEU A 331 -39.41 -42.57 -18.48
N ARG A 332 -38.58 -42.91 -17.48
CA ARG A 332 -39.04 -43.57 -16.24
C ARG A 332 -39.65 -42.61 -15.22
N TYR A 333 -39.08 -41.40 -15.11
CA TYR A 333 -39.42 -40.45 -14.04
C TYR A 333 -39.95 -39.12 -14.58
N GLN A 334 -40.83 -39.16 -15.58
CA GLN A 334 -41.46 -37.98 -16.20
C GLN A 334 -42.06 -37.00 -15.17
N GLN A 335 -42.70 -37.50 -14.11
CA GLN A 335 -43.31 -36.65 -13.09
C GLN A 335 -42.26 -35.86 -12.30
N ARG A 336 -41.12 -36.47 -11.94
CA ARG A 336 -40.04 -35.77 -11.24
C ARG A 336 -39.43 -34.70 -12.13
N TRP A 337 -39.26 -35.02 -13.41
CA TRP A 337 -38.75 -34.09 -14.41
C TRP A 337 -39.69 -32.87 -14.59
N ARG A 338 -41.01 -33.11 -14.65
CA ARG A 338 -42.03 -32.04 -14.67
C ARG A 338 -42.01 -31.18 -13.42
N ASN A 339 -41.82 -31.78 -12.24
CA ASN A 339 -41.76 -31.04 -10.97
C ASN A 339 -40.55 -30.09 -10.94
N GLU A 340 -39.35 -30.55 -11.33
CA GLU A 340 -38.15 -29.71 -11.39
C GLU A 340 -38.30 -28.55 -12.40
N LEU A 341 -38.92 -28.81 -13.56
CA LEU A 341 -39.26 -27.74 -14.50
C LEU A 341 -40.25 -26.73 -13.92
N ALA A 342 -41.26 -27.19 -13.19
CA ALA A 342 -42.23 -26.31 -12.53
C ALA A 342 -41.54 -25.41 -11.50
N GLU A 343 -40.58 -25.94 -10.75
CA GLU A 343 -39.78 -25.15 -9.80
C GLU A 343 -38.90 -24.11 -10.50
N VAL A 344 -38.24 -24.45 -11.61
CA VAL A 344 -37.48 -23.45 -12.39
C VAL A 344 -38.39 -22.35 -12.93
N ARG A 345 -39.56 -22.71 -13.47
CA ARG A 345 -40.56 -21.74 -13.93
C ARG A 345 -41.05 -20.84 -12.81
N TYR A 346 -41.27 -21.40 -11.61
CA TYR A 346 -41.63 -20.64 -10.43
C TYR A 346 -40.54 -19.64 -10.04
N LEU A 347 -39.26 -20.05 -10.01
CA LEU A 347 -38.13 -19.15 -9.71
C LEU A 347 -38.04 -17.96 -10.70
N LEU A 348 -38.29 -18.21 -11.99
CA LEU A 348 -38.31 -17.17 -13.02
C LEU A 348 -39.52 -16.24 -12.89
N ALA A 349 -40.69 -16.78 -12.56
CA ALA A 349 -41.89 -15.99 -12.32
C ALA A 349 -41.75 -15.11 -11.07
N GLU A 350 -41.21 -15.67 -9.99
CA GLU A 350 -40.95 -14.96 -8.74
C GLU A 350 -39.97 -13.79 -8.95
N LEU A 351 -38.90 -14.00 -9.73
CA LEU A 351 -37.99 -12.91 -10.09
C LEU A 351 -38.68 -11.83 -10.91
N THR A 352 -39.55 -12.22 -11.85
CA THR A 352 -40.26 -11.27 -12.71
C THR A 352 -41.23 -10.41 -11.88
N ASN A 353 -41.96 -11.05 -10.95
CA ASN A 353 -42.97 -10.42 -10.11
C ASN A 353 -42.35 -9.50 -9.03
N GLN A 354 -41.26 -9.92 -8.38
CA GLN A 354 -40.66 -9.14 -7.29
C GLN A 354 -39.91 -7.90 -7.77
N SER A 355 -39.36 -7.93 -8.99
CA SER A 355 -38.44 -6.88 -9.46
C SER A 355 -38.95 -6.10 -10.68
N GLY A 356 -40.10 -6.49 -11.24
CA GLY A 356 -40.75 -5.74 -12.32
C GLY A 356 -39.88 -5.59 -13.58
N TYR A 357 -39.04 -6.58 -13.87
CA TYR A 357 -38.13 -6.49 -15.01
C TYR A 357 -38.88 -6.49 -16.35
N PRO A 358 -38.52 -5.60 -17.30
CA PRO A 358 -39.07 -5.62 -18.65
C PRO A 358 -38.84 -6.98 -19.33
N ALA A 359 -39.81 -7.41 -20.14
CA ALA A 359 -39.72 -8.66 -20.89
C ALA A 359 -38.47 -8.70 -21.80
N ASP A 360 -38.13 -7.55 -22.40
CA ASP A 360 -36.97 -7.39 -23.28
C ASP A 360 -35.66 -7.67 -22.55
N HIS A 361 -35.55 -7.25 -21.30
CA HIS A 361 -34.35 -7.49 -20.49
C HIS A 361 -34.22 -8.97 -20.12
N MET A 362 -35.33 -9.73 -20.09
CA MET A 362 -35.32 -11.16 -19.73
C MET A 362 -34.95 -12.04 -20.89
N ALA A 363 -35.16 -11.58 -22.13
CA ALA A 363 -34.98 -12.37 -23.33
C ALA A 363 -33.58 -13.01 -23.43
N PRO A 364 -32.45 -12.30 -23.19
CA PRO A 364 -31.12 -12.89 -23.25
C PRO A 364 -30.90 -14.01 -22.23
N TRP A 365 -31.41 -13.82 -21.01
CA TRP A 365 -31.27 -14.82 -19.95
C TRP A 365 -32.15 -16.04 -20.21
N ARG A 366 -33.39 -15.84 -20.66
CA ARG A 366 -34.30 -16.93 -21.05
C ARG A 366 -33.71 -17.75 -22.19
N ALA A 367 -33.22 -17.10 -23.24
CA ALA A 367 -32.57 -17.80 -24.37
C ALA A 367 -31.34 -18.63 -23.92
N HIS A 368 -30.55 -18.10 -22.97
CA HIS A 368 -29.44 -18.85 -22.38
C HIS A 368 -29.92 -20.10 -21.63
N LEU A 369 -30.99 -19.98 -20.82
CA LEU A 369 -31.57 -21.09 -20.07
C LEU A 369 -32.21 -22.12 -21.00
N ASP A 370 -32.94 -21.70 -22.03
CA ASP A 370 -33.52 -22.59 -23.05
C ASP A 370 -32.44 -23.42 -23.73
N ARG A 371 -31.29 -22.81 -24.03
CA ARG A 371 -30.14 -23.53 -24.58
C ARG A 371 -29.51 -24.50 -23.58
N GLN A 372 -29.57 -24.24 -22.27
CA GLN A 372 -29.14 -25.22 -21.28
C GLN A 372 -30.13 -26.39 -21.21
N PHE A 373 -31.44 -26.11 -21.17
CA PHE A 373 -32.47 -27.15 -21.21
C PHE A 373 -32.39 -28.04 -22.45
N TYR A 374 -32.13 -27.43 -23.61
CA TYR A 374 -31.92 -28.18 -24.85
C TYR A 374 -30.80 -29.21 -24.71
N LYS A 375 -29.65 -28.84 -24.14
CA LYS A 375 -28.53 -29.79 -23.92
C LYS A 375 -28.91 -30.96 -23.01
N VAL A 376 -29.66 -30.68 -21.94
CA VAL A 376 -30.15 -31.73 -21.04
C VAL A 376 -31.05 -32.69 -21.80
N LEU A 377 -32.01 -32.15 -22.55
CA LEU A 377 -32.98 -32.92 -23.33
C LEU A 377 -32.29 -33.78 -24.40
N GLU A 378 -31.34 -33.21 -25.15
CA GLU A 378 -30.56 -33.93 -26.16
C GLU A 378 -29.78 -35.08 -25.54
N THR A 379 -29.13 -34.85 -24.40
CA THR A 379 -28.36 -35.89 -23.69
C THR A 379 -29.27 -37.01 -23.17
N GLN A 380 -30.40 -36.65 -22.54
CA GLN A 380 -31.39 -37.61 -22.07
C GLN A 380 -32.03 -38.39 -23.21
N TYR A 381 -32.24 -37.76 -24.36
CA TYR A 381 -32.78 -38.41 -25.54
C TYR A 381 -31.80 -39.45 -26.11
N CYS A 382 -30.53 -39.09 -26.28
CA CYS A 382 -29.50 -40.04 -26.72
C CYS A 382 -29.35 -41.22 -25.75
N PHE A 383 -29.25 -40.94 -24.45
CA PHE A 383 -29.17 -41.99 -23.42
C PHE A 383 -30.43 -42.86 -23.38
N GLY A 384 -31.59 -42.25 -23.57
CA GLY A 384 -32.87 -42.95 -23.66
C GLY A 384 -32.93 -43.90 -24.84
N LEU A 385 -32.39 -43.52 -26.01
CA LEU A 385 -32.31 -44.38 -27.19
C LEU A 385 -31.34 -45.54 -27.01
N GLU A 386 -30.15 -45.28 -26.46
CA GLU A 386 -29.13 -46.32 -26.21
C GLU A 386 -29.60 -47.35 -25.19
N SER A 387 -30.27 -46.89 -24.13
CA SER A 387 -30.77 -47.75 -23.06
C SER A 387 -32.20 -48.25 -23.29
N LEU A 388 -32.83 -47.89 -24.41
CA LEU A 388 -34.22 -48.28 -24.71
C LEU A 388 -34.34 -49.80 -24.73
N SER A 389 -33.43 -50.48 -25.43
CA SER A 389 -33.44 -51.94 -25.57
C SER A 389 -33.32 -52.67 -24.23
N GLU A 390 -32.52 -52.15 -23.31
CA GLU A 390 -32.30 -52.72 -21.97
C GLU A 390 -33.44 -52.40 -20.99
N ARG A 391 -34.21 -51.35 -21.25
CA ARG A 391 -35.20 -50.79 -20.32
C ARG A 391 -36.63 -50.91 -20.80
N MET A 392 -36.86 -51.48 -21.99
CA MET A 392 -38.21 -51.78 -22.49
C MET A 392 -38.91 -52.78 -21.56
N PRO A 393 -40.22 -52.60 -21.32
CA PRO A 393 -41.01 -53.59 -20.58
C PRO A 393 -40.88 -54.97 -21.24
N GLU A 394 -40.82 -56.03 -20.43
CA GLU A 394 -40.77 -57.40 -20.95
C GLU A 394 -42.00 -57.67 -21.85
N ILE A 395 -41.75 -57.88 -23.14
CA ILE A 395 -42.76 -58.35 -24.08
C ILE A 395 -42.85 -59.87 -23.92
N ARG A 396 -43.88 -60.34 -23.23
CA ARG A 396 -44.12 -61.78 -23.06
C ARG A 396 -44.79 -62.34 -24.31
N ALA A 397 -44.18 -63.36 -24.90
CA ALA A 397 -44.75 -64.12 -26.00
C ALA A 397 -44.72 -65.61 -25.66
N ASP A 398 -45.88 -66.26 -25.77
CA ASP A 398 -46.00 -67.70 -25.58
C ASP A 398 -45.71 -68.41 -26.89
N MET A 399 -44.91 -69.48 -26.83
CA MET A 399 -44.62 -70.34 -27.97
C MET A 399 -45.65 -71.47 -28.02
N ILE A 400 -46.52 -71.45 -29.04
CA ILE A 400 -47.60 -72.40 -29.23
C ILE A 400 -47.37 -73.25 -30.49
N TYR A 401 -47.75 -74.52 -30.42
CA TYR A 401 -47.72 -75.42 -31.59
C TYR A 401 -49.10 -75.45 -32.24
N GLN A 402 -49.22 -74.86 -33.43
CA GLN A 402 -50.48 -74.81 -34.19
C GLN A 402 -50.24 -75.27 -35.64
N GLN A 403 -51.12 -76.12 -36.17
CA GLN A 403 -51.08 -76.60 -37.55
C GLN A 403 -49.70 -77.15 -37.99
N THR A 404 -49.13 -78.05 -37.19
CA THR A 404 -47.81 -78.66 -37.39
C THR A 404 -46.61 -77.70 -37.49
N ARG A 405 -46.80 -76.43 -37.12
CA ARG A 405 -45.78 -75.38 -37.13
C ARG A 405 -45.68 -74.68 -35.76
N LEU A 406 -44.48 -74.22 -35.42
CA LEU A 406 -44.27 -73.32 -34.28
C LEU A 406 -44.86 -71.94 -34.59
N ALA A 407 -45.63 -71.38 -33.67
CA ALA A 407 -46.19 -70.03 -33.77
C ALA A 407 -46.05 -69.27 -32.43
N PHE A 408 -45.98 -67.93 -32.49
CA PHE A 408 -45.96 -67.06 -31.30
C PHE A 408 -47.36 -66.50 -31.01
N LYS A 409 -47.68 -66.35 -29.72
CA LYS A 409 -48.89 -65.67 -29.24
C LYS A 409 -48.51 -64.58 -28.22
N PRO A 410 -48.74 -63.29 -28.49
CA PRO A 410 -49.26 -62.72 -29.74
C PRO A 410 -48.30 -62.94 -30.95
N PRO A 411 -48.81 -62.91 -32.20
CA PRO A 411 -47.99 -62.99 -33.41
C PRO A 411 -46.86 -61.94 -33.41
N PHE A 412 -45.75 -62.23 -34.08
CA PHE A 412 -44.59 -61.32 -34.15
C PHE A 412 -44.97 -59.91 -34.64
N GLU A 413 -45.91 -59.82 -35.59
CA GLU A 413 -46.45 -58.57 -36.10
C GLU A 413 -47.20 -57.77 -35.03
N GLU A 414 -47.97 -58.43 -34.15
CA GLU A 414 -48.67 -57.79 -33.03
C GLU A 414 -47.74 -57.45 -31.86
N ALA A 415 -46.70 -58.26 -31.62
CA ALA A 415 -45.66 -57.99 -30.62
C ALA A 415 -44.83 -56.73 -30.99
N GLY A 416 -44.63 -56.47 -32.29
CA GLY A 416 -44.05 -55.22 -32.79
C GLY A 416 -44.99 -54.00 -32.73
N HIS A 417 -46.30 -54.24 -32.59
CA HIS A 417 -47.33 -53.22 -32.42
C HIS A 417 -47.70 -52.94 -30.95
N HIS A 418 -47.11 -53.67 -29.99
CA HIS A 418 -47.26 -53.35 -28.58
C HIS A 418 -46.78 -51.90 -28.37
N PRO A 419 -47.61 -51.00 -27.81
CA PRO A 419 -47.31 -49.58 -27.83
C PRO A 419 -46.04 -49.34 -27.01
N ILE A 420 -44.97 -48.96 -27.70
CA ILE A 420 -43.73 -48.51 -27.06
C ILE A 420 -43.92 -47.09 -26.47
N PHE A 421 -45.09 -46.46 -26.65
CA PHE A 421 -45.45 -45.19 -26.01
C PHE A 421 -46.93 -45.09 -25.68
#